data_AF-A0A929ZUH4-F1
#
_entry.id   AF-A0A929ZUH4-F1
#
_cell.length_a   1.000
_cell.length_b   1.000
_cell.length_c   1.000
_cell.angle_alpha   90.00
_cell.angle_beta   90.00
_cell.angle_gamma   90.00
#
_symmetry.space_group_name_H-M   'P 1'
#
loop_
_entity.id
_entity.type
_entity.pdbx_description
1 polymer ?
#
loop_
_entity_poly.entity_id
_entity_poly.type
_entity_poly.pdbx_seq_one_letter_code
_entity_poly.pdbx_strand_id
1 'polypeptide(L)'
;FLHPTEIDWLGRVESGIEHLTAIWCIKEALFKIHSSKQWSFKEFYVVDKFLLDKFSKIKCKVFDKDREDKFLAHLEKIENYYLAITEEE
;
A
#
# COMPACT_ATOMS: atom_id res chain seq x y z
N PHE A 1 1.96 -9.55 5.67
CA PHE A 1 2.07 -8.08 5.49
C PHE A 1 0.73 -7.40 5.25
N LEU A 2 -0.32 -8.13 4.85
CA LEU A 2 -1.65 -7.55 4.69
C LEU A 2 -2.23 -7.11 6.05
N HIS A 3 -2.79 -5.91 6.09
CA HIS A 3 -3.61 -5.38 7.16
C HIS A 3 -5.03 -6.00 7.08
N PRO A 4 -5.76 -6.18 8.20
CA PRO A 4 -7.10 -6.78 8.17
C PRO A 4 -8.09 -6.14 7.18
N THR A 5 -8.01 -4.82 6.97
CA THR A 5 -8.83 -4.11 5.97
C THR A 5 -8.51 -4.54 4.54
N GLU A 6 -7.24 -4.81 4.24
CA GLU A 6 -6.80 -5.31 2.93
C GLU A 6 -7.27 -6.73 2.67
N ILE A 7 -7.26 -7.57 3.70
CA ILE A 7 -7.82 -8.93 3.63
C ILE A 7 -9.32 -8.87 3.30
N ASP A 8 -10.08 -7.99 3.98
CA ASP A 8 -11.53 -7.86 3.76
C ASP A 8 -11.85 -7.41 2.32
N TRP A 9 -11.17 -6.40 1.79
CA TRP A 9 -11.47 -5.94 0.43
C TRP A 9 -10.90 -6.82 -0.67
N LEU A 10 -9.77 -7.51 -0.43
CA LEU A 10 -9.22 -8.50 -1.37
C LEU A 10 -10.16 -9.69 -1.56
N GLY A 11 -10.84 -10.14 -0.49
CA GLY A 11 -11.82 -11.22 -0.56
C GLY A 11 -13.05 -10.93 -1.44
N ARG A 12 -13.22 -9.68 -1.89
CA ARG A 12 -14.37 -9.20 -2.70
C ARG A 12 -13.99 -8.83 -4.13
N VAL A 13 -12.74 -9.00 -4.52
CA VAL A 13 -12.24 -8.79 -5.88
C VAL A 13 -11.62 -10.09 -6.39
N GLU A 14 -11.46 -10.24 -7.70
CA GLU A 14 -10.62 -11.31 -8.25
C GLU A 14 -9.16 -11.00 -7.87
N SER A 15 -8.76 -11.45 -6.68
CA SER A 15 -7.46 -11.15 -6.10
C SER A 15 -6.43 -12.14 -6.61
N GLY A 16 -5.58 -11.69 -7.54
CA GLY A 16 -4.40 -12.44 -7.98
C GLY A 16 -3.13 -12.10 -7.20
N ILE A 17 -2.07 -12.84 -7.49
CA ILE A 17 -0.69 -12.56 -7.02
C ILE A 17 -0.29 -11.10 -7.29
N GLU A 18 -0.80 -10.49 -8.36
CA GLU A 18 -0.52 -9.10 -8.72
C GLU A 18 -0.97 -8.08 -7.66
N HIS A 19 -2.15 -8.25 -7.06
CA HIS A 19 -2.59 -7.34 -5.99
C HIS A 19 -1.71 -7.50 -4.75
N LEU A 20 -1.30 -8.73 -4.42
CA LEU A 20 -0.39 -8.98 -3.30
C LEU A 20 0.96 -8.31 -3.53
N THR A 21 1.52 -8.44 -4.73
CA THR A 21 2.78 -7.81 -5.13
C THR A 21 2.68 -6.28 -5.11
N ALA A 22 1.57 -5.73 -5.61
CA ALA A 22 1.32 -4.28 -5.60
C ALA A 22 1.25 -3.73 -4.16
N ILE A 23 0.47 -4.35 -3.28
CA ILE A 23 0.37 -3.93 -1.87
C ILE A 23 1.74 -4.03 -1.18
N TRP A 24 2.47 -5.12 -1.41
CA TRP A 24 3.83 -5.27 -0.87
C TRP A 24 4.75 -4.12 -1.35
N CYS A 25 4.77 -3.84 -2.65
CA CYS A 25 5.60 -2.79 -3.23
C CYS A 25 5.26 -1.40 -2.65
N ILE A 26 3.96 -1.08 -2.50
CA ILE A 26 3.50 0.16 -1.88
C ILE A 26 3.97 0.25 -0.42
N LYS A 27 3.83 -0.81 0.37
CA LYS A 27 4.24 -0.79 1.79
C LYS A 27 5.75 -0.64 1.96
N GLU A 28 6.54 -1.25 1.08
CA GLU A 28 7.99 -1.03 1.03
C GLU A 28 8.35 0.43 0.70
N ALA A 29 7.60 1.07 -0.22
CA ALA A 29 7.79 2.49 -0.53
C ALA A 29 7.41 3.39 0.66
N LEU A 30 6.27 3.13 1.31
CA LEU A 30 5.84 3.84 2.53
C LEU A 30 6.87 3.71 3.65
N PHE A 31 7.39 2.50 3.89
CA PHE A 31 8.42 2.26 4.91
C PHE A 31 9.69 3.08 4.66
N LYS A 32 10.06 3.31 3.38
CA LYS A 32 11.25 4.12 3.03
C LYS A 32 11.07 5.58 3.41
N ILE A 33 9.87 6.15 3.22
CA ILE A 33 9.63 7.58 3.46
C ILE A 33 9.12 7.88 4.87
N HIS A 34 8.38 6.97 5.52
CA HIS A 34 7.81 7.21 6.84
C HIS A 34 8.90 7.32 7.91
N SER A 35 8.78 8.32 8.78
CA SER A 35 9.83 8.68 9.75
C SER A 35 9.87 7.77 10.97
N SER A 36 8.72 7.22 11.39
CA SER A 36 8.60 6.39 12.61
C SER A 36 9.13 4.96 12.42
N LYS A 37 9.39 4.53 11.17
CA LYS A 37 9.95 3.22 10.81
C LYS A 37 9.28 2.04 11.53
N GLN A 38 7.95 2.06 11.59
CA GLN A 38 7.21 0.94 12.17
C GLN A 38 7.46 -0.34 11.36
N TRP A 39 7.80 -1.43 12.03
CA TRP A 39 8.27 -2.66 11.37
C TRP A 39 7.13 -3.57 10.89
N SER A 40 5.94 -3.45 11.49
CA SER A 40 4.81 -4.34 11.20
C SER A 40 3.90 -3.77 10.11
N PHE A 41 4.10 -4.21 8.87
CA PHE A 41 3.23 -3.87 7.72
C PHE A 41 1.76 -4.29 7.92
N LYS A 42 1.53 -5.34 8.71
CA LYS A 42 0.18 -5.83 9.03
C LYS A 42 -0.57 -4.90 9.98
N GLU A 43 0.14 -4.16 10.83
CA GLU A 43 -0.47 -3.38 11.91
C GLU A 43 -0.50 -1.89 11.58
N PHE A 44 0.57 -1.36 11.00
CA PHE A 44 0.78 0.08 10.91
C PHE A 44 0.59 0.66 9.52
N TYR A 45 0.44 -0.16 8.47
CA TYR A 45 0.38 0.31 7.10
C TYR A 45 -0.90 -0.19 6.45
N VAL A 46 -1.68 0.73 5.90
CA VAL A 46 -2.93 0.45 5.21
C VAL A 46 -2.89 1.03 3.80
N VAL A 47 -3.17 0.18 2.84
CA VAL A 47 -3.44 0.56 1.44
C VAL A 47 -4.94 0.44 1.22
N ASP A 48 -5.59 1.55 0.85
CA ASP A 48 -7.01 1.56 0.51
C ASP A 48 -7.27 0.73 -0.75
N LYS A 49 -8.51 0.27 -0.92
CA LYS A 49 -8.92 -0.50 -2.10
C LYS A 49 -8.59 0.24 -3.39
N PHE A 50 -7.92 -0.46 -4.31
CA PHE A 50 -7.61 0.02 -5.66
C PHE A 50 -7.92 -1.06 -6.71
N LEU A 51 -7.84 -0.68 -7.98
CA LEU A 51 -7.91 -1.59 -9.12
C LEU A 51 -6.59 -1.51 -9.89
N LEU A 52 -6.08 -2.64 -10.37
CA LEU A 52 -4.78 -2.71 -11.07
C LEU A 52 -4.76 -1.94 -12.40
N ASP A 53 -5.90 -1.59 -12.97
CA ASP A 53 -6.02 -0.81 -14.21
C ASP A 53 -5.96 0.72 -13.98
N LYS A 54 -6.02 1.17 -12.71
CA LYS A 54 -6.03 2.58 -12.31
C LYS A 54 -4.84 2.91 -11.44
N PHE A 55 -3.71 3.08 -12.10
CA PHE A 55 -2.38 3.28 -11.53
C PHE A 55 -2.14 4.61 -10.79
N SER A 56 -3.15 5.44 -10.56
CA SER A 56 -2.95 6.79 -10.02
C SER A 56 -3.65 7.03 -8.67
N LYS A 57 -2.88 7.53 -7.69
CA LYS A 57 -3.35 8.11 -6.41
C LYS A 57 -4.10 7.13 -5.50
N ILE A 58 -3.49 5.97 -5.27
CA ILE A 58 -3.97 5.00 -4.27
C ILE A 58 -3.74 5.60 -2.88
N LYS A 59 -4.81 5.76 -2.11
CA LYS A 59 -4.72 6.31 -0.75
C LYS A 59 -4.08 5.31 0.18
N CYS A 60 -3.17 5.81 1.00
CA CYS A 60 -2.42 5.02 1.95
C CYS A 60 -2.38 5.74 3.30
N LYS A 61 -2.28 4.95 4.37
CA LYS A 61 -2.14 5.46 5.73
C LYS A 61 -1.04 4.71 6.46
N VAL A 62 -0.26 5.45 7.22
CA VAL A 62 0.69 4.88 8.18
C VAL A 62 0.32 5.36 9.57
N PHE A 63 0.15 4.40 10.49
CA PHE A 63 -0.20 4.66 11.88
C PHE A 63 1.05 4.54 12.75
N ASP A 64 1.23 5.46 13.68
CA ASP A 64 2.07 5.24 14.85
C ASP A 64 1.24 5.36 16.14
N LYS A 65 1.88 5.40 17.31
CA LYS A 65 1.17 5.41 18.60
C LYS A 65 0.27 6.64 18.79
N ASP A 66 0.58 7.75 18.12
CA ASP A 66 -0.01 9.05 18.41
C ASP A 66 -0.56 9.74 17.15
N ARG A 67 -0.33 9.18 15.95
CA ARG A 67 -0.54 9.85 14.66
C ARG A 67 -1.05 8.91 13.57
N GLU A 68 -1.84 9.47 12.67
CA GLU A 68 -2.14 8.91 11.34
C GLU A 68 -1.53 9.85 10.30
N ASP A 69 -0.55 9.34 9.54
CA ASP A 69 0.02 10.05 8.39
C ASP A 69 -0.61 9.50 7.11
N LYS A 70 -1.00 10.40 6.20
CA LYS A 70 -1.65 10.05 4.94
C LYS A 70 -0.69 10.24 3.77
N PHE A 71 -0.79 9.31 2.83
CA PHE A 71 0.07 9.27 1.65
C PHE A 71 -0.75 8.93 0.41
N LEU A 72 -0.22 9.34 -0.74
CA LEU A 72 -0.67 8.87 -2.04
C LEU A 72 0.39 7.97 -2.65
N ALA A 73 -0.03 6.85 -3.21
CA ALA A 73 0.82 5.96 -3.99
C ALA A 73 0.43 6.00 -5.47
N HIS A 74 1.44 6.17 -6.33
CA HIS A 74 1.38 5.87 -7.75
C HIS A 74 2.02 4.50 -7.97
N LEU A 75 1.35 3.63 -8.72
CA LEU A 75 1.83 2.29 -9.02
C LEU A 75 2.01 2.18 -10.53
N GLU A 76 3.16 1.73 -11.01
CA GLU A 76 3.39 1.51 -12.44
C GLU A 76 3.85 0.06 -12.66
N LYS A 77 3.27 -0.62 -13.65
CA LYS A 77 3.75 -1.94 -14.08
C LYS A 77 4.70 -1.78 -15.26
N ILE A 78 5.96 -2.16 -15.06
CA ILE A 78 7.01 -2.12 -16.08
C ILE A 78 7.40 -3.57 -16.36
N GLU A 79 6.95 -4.10 -17.50
CA GLU A 79 7.06 -5.52 -17.84
C GLU A 79 6.49 -6.43 -16.72
N ASN A 80 7.35 -7.16 -16.01
CA ASN A 80 7.01 -8.05 -14.90
C ASN A 80 7.29 -7.44 -13.51
N TYR A 81 7.63 -6.15 -13.46
CA TYR A 81 7.97 -5.43 -12.24
C TYR A 81 6.86 -4.44 -11.86
N TYR A 82 6.74 -4.18 -10.56
CA TYR A 82 5.91 -3.12 -10.00
C TYR A 82 6.80 -2.04 -9.40
N LEU A 83 6.63 -0.81 -9.87
CA LEU A 83 7.21 0.40 -9.29
C LEU A 83 6.13 1.09 -8.46
N ALA A 84 6.43 1.40 -7.20
CA ALA A 84 5.59 2.24 -6.35
C ALA A 84 6.33 3.54 -6.01
N ILE A 85 5.68 4.67 -6.26
CA ILE A 85 6.14 6.01 -5.88
C ILE A 85 5.13 6.54 -4.87
N THR A 86 5.62 6.95 -3.68
CA THR A 86 4.77 7.43 -2.59
C THR A 86 5.13 8.87 -2.24
N GLU A 87 4.11 9.69 -2.02
CA GLU A 87 4.21 11.09 -1.60
C GLU A 87 3.26 11.37 -0.42
N GLU A 88 3.58 12.38 0.38
CA GLU A 88 2.69 12.89 1.44
C GLU A 88 1.43 13.52 0.79
N GLU A 89 0.25 13.31 1.38
CA GLU A 89 -1.03 13.92 0.92
C GLU A 89 -1.17 15.40 1.34
#